data_AF-A0A960KXT8-F1
#
_entry.id   AF-A0A960KXT8-F1
#
_cell.length_a   1.000
_cell.length_b   1.000
_cell.length_c   1.000
_cell.angle_alpha   90.00
_cell.angle_beta   90.00
_cell.angle_gamma   90.00
#
_symmetry.space_group_name_H-M   'P 1'
#
loop_
_entity.id
_entity.type
_entity.pdbx_description
1 polymer ?
#
loop_
_entity_poly.entity_id
_entity_poly.type
_entity_poly.pdbx_seq_one_letter_code
_entity_poly.pdbx_strand_id
1 'polypeptide(L)'
;DSVLTDTLDPNLTFGMITANTGGFTPGGAGNTRTFTLPTGASDGVYSVSYTATVNMGANGSVGNNVVPTGGGDPDPECTTCSTSHPLTPQISVAKSADPASGSPVVPGDTLTYTLTLQVANGPTTADVVLTDTLDSDLTFGTVTNNPNGFVPGGSGNTRTFTLASGAATGTYVVSYTATVNLGATGTVGNNVVPTGGGDPDPECTTCMTEHPLPSIGLAKQVTSTDYDALTQTFYVDYTFLVTNPGPVDLTDLQILDDLRATYPAPIAFNVDQISSMDFAVNPAYDGESDINMLMGTDSLVSGGSGTLTISISIALTAATPAGPYNNTAIAQANGGGTSVSDVSQDGANPDPDGSGPGNHSDPTPVTFPPITVVPTLSAWGMILFSLGLLALAIHTRRRNQPKQT
;
A
#
# COMPACT_ATOMS: atom_id res chain seq x y z
N ASP A 1 65.18 -18.27 38.37
CA ASP A 1 64.48 -18.29 37.08
C ASP A 1 64.15 -16.88 36.63
N SER A 2 63.89 -16.69 35.34
CA SER A 2 63.25 -15.48 34.81
C SER A 2 61.81 -15.84 34.45
N VAL A 3 60.83 -15.06 34.92
CA VAL A 3 59.41 -15.35 34.70
C VAL A 3 58.76 -14.19 33.96
N LEU A 4 58.14 -14.50 32.82
CA LEU A 4 57.24 -13.59 32.11
C LEU A 4 55.81 -13.88 32.57
N THR A 5 55.16 -12.94 33.24
CA THR A 5 53.74 -13.01 33.59
C THR A 5 52.94 -12.23 32.57
N ASP A 6 52.29 -12.93 31.66
CA ASP A 6 51.50 -12.41 30.54
C ASP A 6 50.00 -12.39 30.91
N THR A 7 49.37 -11.23 30.77
CA THR A 7 47.98 -10.97 31.17
C THR A 7 47.21 -10.44 29.97
N LEU A 8 46.36 -11.30 29.41
CA LEU A 8 45.44 -10.97 28.33
C LEU A 8 44.23 -10.22 28.88
N ASP A 9 43.67 -9.30 28.09
CA ASP A 9 42.41 -8.64 28.44
C ASP A 9 41.28 -9.66 28.65
N PRO A 10 40.26 -9.34 29.49
CA PRO A 10 39.07 -10.20 29.69
C PRO A 10 38.34 -10.58 28.40
N ASN A 11 38.48 -9.74 27.37
CA ASN A 11 37.90 -9.92 26.04
C ASN A 11 38.75 -10.78 25.09
N LEU A 12 39.85 -11.34 25.58
CA LEU A 12 40.64 -12.34 24.87
C LEU A 12 40.52 -13.69 25.57
N THR A 13 40.52 -14.75 24.78
CA THR A 13 40.72 -16.12 25.26
C THR A 13 42.08 -16.60 24.78
N PHE A 14 42.93 -17.05 25.71
CA PHE A 14 44.21 -17.68 25.37
C PHE A 14 43.96 -18.95 24.55
N GLY A 15 44.62 -19.04 23.39
CA GLY A 15 44.59 -20.19 22.50
C GLY A 15 45.68 -21.20 22.83
N MET A 16 46.60 -21.42 21.89
CA MET A 16 47.68 -22.39 22.04
C MET A 16 49.05 -21.75 21.81
N ILE A 17 50.07 -22.31 22.47
CA ILE A 17 51.46 -21.94 22.20
C ILE A 17 51.81 -22.48 20.80
N THR A 18 52.20 -21.57 19.91
CA THR A 18 52.54 -21.88 18.51
C THR A 18 54.02 -22.17 18.32
N ALA A 19 54.88 -21.54 19.12
CA ALA A 19 56.31 -21.85 19.18
C ALA A 19 56.89 -21.50 20.54
N ASN A 20 57.81 -22.34 21.02
CA ASN A 20 58.55 -22.13 22.25
C ASN A 20 60.03 -22.48 22.04
N THR A 21 60.65 -21.78 21.09
CA THR A 21 62.08 -21.94 20.77
C THR A 21 62.97 -21.52 21.93
N GLY A 22 62.45 -20.69 22.85
CA GLY A 22 63.13 -20.29 24.07
C GLY A 22 63.14 -21.34 25.19
N GLY A 23 62.45 -22.47 25.03
CA GLY A 23 62.44 -23.51 26.06
C GLY A 23 61.83 -23.07 27.41
N PHE A 24 60.93 -22.09 27.39
CA PHE A 24 60.20 -21.67 28.58
C PHE A 24 59.34 -22.83 29.11
N THR A 25 59.20 -22.96 30.42
CA THR A 25 58.17 -23.80 31.03
C THR A 25 56.88 -22.99 31.13
N PRO A 26 55.81 -23.32 30.37
CA PRO A 26 54.54 -22.60 30.44
C PRO A 26 53.75 -22.96 31.70
N GLY A 27 53.05 -21.99 32.26
CA GLY A 27 52.19 -22.13 33.44
C GLY A 27 51.03 -21.13 33.42
N GLY A 28 50.37 -20.98 34.57
CA GLY A 28 49.18 -20.12 34.70
C GLY A 28 47.93 -20.71 34.05
N ALA A 29 46.82 -19.99 34.14
CA ALA A 29 45.51 -20.42 33.67
C ALA A 29 44.64 -19.23 33.22
N GLY A 30 43.71 -19.48 32.31
CA GLY A 30 42.83 -18.45 31.77
C GLY A 30 43.62 -17.34 31.07
N ASN A 31 43.37 -16.10 31.49
CA ASN A 31 43.96 -14.90 30.90
C ASN A 31 45.29 -14.49 31.55
N THR A 32 45.75 -15.19 32.58
CA THR A 32 47.09 -15.00 33.15
C THR A 32 47.93 -16.22 32.86
N ARG A 33 48.94 -16.06 32.00
CA ARG A 33 49.90 -17.09 31.62
C ARG A 33 51.28 -16.75 32.16
N THR A 34 52.03 -17.77 32.54
CA THR A 34 53.42 -17.59 32.97
C THR A 34 54.35 -18.37 32.05
N PHE A 35 55.49 -17.80 31.71
CA PHE A 35 56.54 -18.46 30.94
C PHE A 35 57.85 -18.34 31.70
N THR A 36 58.36 -19.47 32.19
CA THR A 36 59.52 -19.53 33.09
C THR A 36 60.76 -20.04 32.36
N LEU A 37 61.81 -19.22 32.31
CA LEU A 37 63.14 -19.62 31.85
C LEU A 37 63.99 -20.06 33.07
N PRO A 38 64.54 -21.29 33.08
CA PRO A 38 65.24 -21.81 34.25
C PRO A 38 66.55 -21.07 34.53
N THR A 39 67.00 -21.08 35.79
CA THR A 39 68.34 -20.61 36.18
C THR A 39 69.44 -21.28 35.37
N GLY A 40 70.46 -20.52 34.98
CA GLY A 40 71.61 -21.03 34.22
C GLY A 40 71.37 -21.11 32.71
N ALA A 41 70.29 -20.51 32.21
CA ALA A 41 70.13 -20.24 30.78
C ALA A 41 71.33 -19.43 30.25
N SER A 42 71.86 -19.83 29.09
CA SER A 42 72.98 -19.15 28.44
C SER A 42 72.59 -17.78 27.91
N ASP A 43 73.57 -16.90 27.71
CA ASP A 43 73.35 -15.63 27.04
C ASP A 43 72.74 -15.85 25.64
N GLY A 44 71.60 -15.19 25.36
CA GLY A 44 70.90 -15.37 24.10
C GLY A 44 69.49 -14.78 24.10
N VAL A 45 68.81 -14.93 22.96
CA VAL A 45 67.43 -14.49 22.76
C VAL A 45 66.50 -15.70 22.90
N TYR A 46 65.51 -15.57 23.77
CA TYR A 46 64.51 -16.59 24.05
C TYR A 46 63.13 -16.07 23.65
N SER A 47 62.42 -16.83 22.81
CA SER A 47 61.09 -16.42 22.33
C SER A 47 60.03 -17.50 22.56
N VAL A 48 58.84 -17.04 22.92
CA VAL A 48 57.61 -17.83 22.94
C VAL A 48 56.53 -17.07 22.15
N SER A 49 55.71 -17.79 21.40
CA SER A 49 54.57 -17.24 20.67
C SER A 49 53.33 -18.08 20.94
N TYR A 50 52.18 -17.43 20.97
CA TYR A 50 50.89 -18.08 21.21
C TYR A 50 49.79 -17.38 20.43
N THR A 51 48.64 -18.03 20.28
CA THR A 51 47.42 -17.42 19.75
C THR A 51 46.49 -16.96 20.85
N ALA A 52 45.74 -15.89 20.59
CA ALA A 52 44.60 -15.45 21.39
C ALA A 52 43.42 -15.16 20.47
N THR A 53 42.21 -15.44 20.93
CA THR A 53 40.97 -15.21 20.19
C THR A 53 40.21 -14.05 20.83
N VAL A 54 39.75 -13.10 20.03
CA VAL A 54 38.83 -12.05 20.49
C VAL A 54 37.49 -12.68 20.80
N ASN A 55 37.02 -12.48 22.02
CA ASN A 55 35.76 -13.04 22.50
C ASN A 55 34.58 -12.35 21.81
N MET A 56 33.52 -13.13 21.56
CA MET A 56 32.24 -12.57 21.11
C MET A 56 31.71 -11.58 22.15
N GLY A 57 31.30 -10.40 21.70
CA GLY A 57 30.85 -9.31 22.58
C GLY A 57 31.97 -8.42 23.12
N ALA A 58 33.23 -8.62 22.71
CA ALA A 58 34.29 -7.67 22.98
C ALA A 58 33.94 -6.29 22.42
N ASN A 59 34.29 -5.23 23.16
CA ASN A 59 34.05 -3.85 22.76
C ASN A 59 35.27 -2.96 23.03
N GLY A 60 35.38 -1.86 22.29
CA GLY A 60 36.45 -0.88 22.46
C GLY A 60 37.77 -1.38 21.90
N SER A 61 38.63 -1.95 22.74
CA SER A 61 39.93 -2.51 22.34
C SER A 61 40.26 -3.77 23.12
N VAL A 62 41.12 -4.60 22.54
CA VAL A 62 41.73 -5.76 23.22
C VAL A 62 43.24 -5.61 23.27
N GLY A 63 43.82 -5.99 24.40
CA GLY A 63 45.22 -5.84 24.71
C GLY A 63 45.80 -7.03 25.45
N ASN A 64 47.11 -7.03 25.52
CA ASN A 64 47.89 -7.99 26.28
C ASN A 64 49.05 -7.24 26.95
N ASN A 65 49.35 -7.60 28.19
CA ASN A 65 50.45 -7.03 28.96
C ASN A 65 51.32 -8.11 29.60
N VAL A 66 52.64 -8.05 29.40
CA VAL A 66 53.60 -8.94 30.04
C VAL A 66 54.41 -8.22 31.11
N VAL A 67 54.72 -8.89 32.21
CA VAL A 67 55.55 -8.36 33.30
C VAL A 67 56.70 -9.34 33.56
N PRO A 68 57.96 -8.98 33.28
CA PRO A 68 59.09 -9.83 33.60
C PRO A 68 59.51 -9.68 35.08
N THR A 69 59.96 -10.78 35.69
CA THR A 69 60.51 -10.81 37.05
C THR A 69 61.64 -11.84 37.14
N GLY A 70 62.52 -11.73 38.15
CA GLY A 70 63.60 -12.71 38.38
C GLY A 70 64.85 -12.41 37.55
N GLY A 71 65.53 -13.42 37.00
CA GLY A 71 66.59 -13.22 35.99
C GLY A 71 67.96 -12.69 36.42
N GLY A 72 68.14 -12.31 37.69
CA GLY A 72 69.43 -11.89 38.23
C GLY A 72 69.44 -10.42 38.64
N ASP A 73 70.64 -9.85 38.82
CA ASP A 73 70.85 -8.43 39.12
C ASP A 73 71.72 -7.83 37.99
N PRO A 74 71.25 -6.79 37.27
CA PRO A 74 69.98 -6.08 37.46
C PRO A 74 68.73 -6.86 37.06
N ASP A 75 67.59 -6.47 37.64
CA ASP A 75 66.28 -7.02 37.31
C ASP A 75 65.93 -6.81 35.81
N PRO A 76 65.16 -7.72 35.18
CA PRO A 76 64.69 -7.59 33.82
C PRO A 76 63.87 -6.32 33.62
N GLU A 77 64.32 -5.48 32.70
CA GLU A 77 63.59 -4.29 32.29
C GLU A 77 62.65 -4.59 31.12
N CYS A 78 61.50 -3.92 31.11
CA CYS A 78 60.63 -3.91 29.94
C CYS A 78 60.20 -2.51 29.55
N THR A 79 60.43 -2.18 28.28
CA THR A 79 60.08 -0.88 27.69
C THR A 79 58.78 -0.92 26.89
N THR A 80 58.49 -2.05 26.21
CA THR A 80 57.27 -2.26 25.42
C THR A 80 56.61 -3.58 25.79
N CYS A 81 55.85 -3.57 26.87
CA CYS A 81 55.24 -4.77 27.44
C CYS A 81 53.73 -4.89 27.22
N SER A 82 53.10 -3.85 26.69
CA SER A 82 51.66 -3.80 26.46
C SER A 82 51.33 -3.63 24.98
N THR A 83 50.27 -4.27 24.53
CA THR A 83 49.65 -4.06 23.22
C THR A 83 48.18 -3.66 23.39
N SER A 84 47.62 -2.92 22.44
CA SER A 84 46.21 -2.60 22.36
C SER A 84 45.77 -2.56 20.90
N HIS A 85 44.63 -3.17 20.62
CA HIS A 85 44.04 -3.33 19.30
C HIS A 85 42.58 -2.86 19.36
N PRO A 86 42.27 -1.66 18.85
CA PRO A 86 40.89 -1.19 18.74
C PRO A 86 40.07 -2.12 17.85
N LEU A 87 38.84 -2.41 18.29
CA LEU A 87 37.85 -3.12 17.49
C LEU A 87 37.14 -2.11 16.59
N THR A 88 36.82 -2.52 15.37
CA THR A 88 36.06 -1.70 14.45
C THR A 88 34.58 -1.70 14.82
N PRO A 89 33.88 -0.56 14.71
CA PRO A 89 32.45 -0.51 14.97
C PRO A 89 31.70 -1.35 13.94
N GLN A 90 30.63 -2.00 14.39
CA GLN A 90 29.67 -2.65 13.50
C GLN A 90 28.32 -1.95 13.65
N ILE A 91 27.70 -1.60 12.52
CA ILE A 91 26.46 -0.84 12.51
C ILE A 91 25.40 -1.61 11.74
N SER A 92 24.24 -1.78 12.37
CA SER A 92 23.05 -2.33 11.71
C SER A 92 21.89 -1.35 11.79
N VAL A 93 21.10 -1.29 10.73
CA VAL A 93 19.94 -0.40 10.61
C VAL A 93 18.70 -1.20 10.23
N ALA A 94 17.57 -0.84 10.83
CA ALA A 94 16.26 -1.37 10.51
C ALA A 94 15.23 -0.25 10.50
N LYS A 95 14.27 -0.37 9.59
CA LYS A 95 13.09 0.49 9.44
C LYS A 95 11.84 -0.35 9.69
N SER A 96 10.89 0.26 10.39
CA SER A 96 9.53 -0.25 10.54
C SER A 96 8.51 0.88 10.34
N ALA A 97 7.25 0.48 10.13
CA ALA A 97 6.12 1.38 10.00
C ALA A 97 4.96 0.90 10.90
N ASP A 98 4.09 1.83 11.28
CA ASP A 98 2.78 1.60 11.88
C ASP A 98 1.73 2.44 11.13
N PRO A 99 0.75 1.82 10.44
CA PRO A 99 0.53 0.38 10.27
C PRO A 99 1.74 -0.37 9.68
N ALA A 100 1.86 -1.68 9.98
CA ALA A 100 2.99 -2.49 9.53
C ALA A 100 3.10 -2.52 8.00
N SER A 101 4.32 -2.62 7.46
CA SER A 101 4.55 -2.76 6.01
C SER A 101 3.71 -3.90 5.44
N GLY A 102 3.09 -3.67 4.28
CA GLY A 102 2.15 -4.57 3.61
C GLY A 102 0.69 -4.39 4.06
N SER A 103 0.43 -3.66 5.14
CA SER A 103 -0.95 -3.35 5.53
C SER A 103 -1.59 -2.36 4.55
N PRO A 104 -2.85 -2.58 4.14
CA PRO A 104 -3.55 -1.62 3.31
C PRO A 104 -3.80 -0.29 4.03
N VAL A 105 -3.70 0.80 3.28
CA VAL A 105 -3.91 2.17 3.77
C VAL A 105 -4.73 2.94 2.74
N VAL A 106 -5.36 4.03 3.15
CA VAL A 106 -6.12 4.91 2.25
C VAL A 106 -5.58 6.34 2.25
N PRO A 107 -5.92 7.13 1.21
CA PRO A 107 -5.60 8.55 1.18
C PRO A 107 -6.04 9.28 2.46
N GLY A 108 -5.13 10.05 3.05
CA GLY A 108 -5.34 10.76 4.32
C GLY A 108 -4.80 10.04 5.57
N ASP A 109 -4.48 8.74 5.48
CA ASP A 109 -3.91 8.00 6.61
C ASP A 109 -2.55 8.57 7.04
N THR A 110 -2.25 8.47 8.33
CA THR A 110 -0.95 8.84 8.90
C THR A 110 -0.15 7.59 9.25
N LEU A 111 1.02 7.45 8.64
CA LEU A 111 1.99 6.39 8.89
C LEU A 111 3.04 6.88 9.88
N THR A 112 3.35 6.08 10.89
CA THR A 112 4.48 6.34 11.80
C THR A 112 5.65 5.43 11.42
N TYR A 113 6.77 6.02 11.02
CA TYR A 113 8.00 5.30 10.73
C TYR A 113 8.94 5.33 11.93
N THR A 114 9.67 4.23 12.15
CA THR A 114 10.73 4.14 13.15
C THR A 114 12.01 3.61 12.51
N LEU A 115 13.09 4.38 12.61
CA LEU A 115 14.44 3.97 12.23
C LEU A 115 15.19 3.57 13.50
N THR A 116 15.72 2.36 13.51
CA THR A 116 16.54 1.81 14.59
C THR A 116 17.95 1.56 14.06
N LEU A 117 18.94 2.15 14.71
CA LEU A 117 20.36 1.94 14.45
C LEU A 117 21.00 1.30 15.68
N GLN A 118 21.77 0.23 15.49
CA GLN A 118 22.55 -0.40 16.54
C GLN A 118 24.05 -0.24 16.24
N VAL A 119 24.81 0.23 17.25
CA VAL A 119 26.27 0.31 17.22
C VAL A 119 26.85 -0.78 18.14
N ALA A 120 27.74 -1.61 17.62
CA ALA A 120 28.42 -2.68 18.34
C ALA A 120 29.94 -2.62 18.17
N ASN A 121 30.67 -3.39 18.98
CA ASN A 121 32.14 -3.60 18.97
C ASN A 121 33.01 -2.36 19.29
N GLY A 122 32.50 -1.14 19.16
CA GLY A 122 33.23 0.08 19.51
C GLY A 122 32.43 1.33 19.16
N PRO A 123 32.93 2.53 19.52
CA PRO A 123 32.30 3.77 19.08
C PRO A 123 32.45 3.95 17.56
N THR A 124 31.50 4.64 16.94
CA THR A 124 31.59 4.99 15.50
C THR A 124 32.86 5.81 15.22
N THR A 125 33.49 5.59 14.06
CA THR A 125 34.72 6.31 13.67
C THR A 125 34.46 7.42 12.65
N ALA A 126 33.25 7.48 12.11
CA ALA A 126 32.74 8.54 11.24
C ALA A 126 31.26 8.80 11.57
N ASP A 127 30.69 9.88 11.03
CA ASP A 127 29.26 10.14 11.15
C ASP A 127 28.46 9.03 10.45
N VAL A 128 27.35 8.60 11.05
CA VAL A 128 26.37 7.75 10.38
C VAL A 128 25.26 8.63 9.85
N VAL A 129 24.97 8.55 8.56
CA VAL A 129 23.88 9.31 7.93
C VAL A 129 22.83 8.34 7.42
N LEU A 130 21.62 8.42 7.99
CA LEU A 130 20.44 7.73 7.47
C LEU A 130 19.75 8.66 6.47
N THR A 131 19.80 8.33 5.18
CA THR A 131 19.08 9.06 4.13
C THR A 131 17.77 8.35 3.85
N ASP A 132 16.66 8.97 4.24
CA ASP A 132 15.32 8.41 4.18
C ASP A 132 14.51 9.11 3.09
N THR A 133 13.97 8.34 2.15
CA THR A 133 13.25 8.84 0.97
C THR A 133 11.85 8.26 0.95
N LEU A 134 10.86 9.14 1.13
CA LEU A 134 9.44 8.85 0.98
C LEU A 134 9.04 8.94 -0.50
N ASP A 135 8.11 8.09 -0.94
CA ASP A 135 7.53 8.20 -2.28
C ASP A 135 6.78 9.53 -2.46
N SER A 136 6.56 9.94 -3.71
CA SER A 136 5.90 11.23 -4.04
C SER A 136 4.47 11.35 -3.50
N ASP A 137 3.80 10.22 -3.28
CA ASP A 137 2.44 10.13 -2.75
C ASP A 137 2.37 10.11 -1.22
N LEU A 138 3.51 10.35 -0.55
CA LEU A 138 3.58 10.65 0.87
C LEU A 138 4.00 12.09 1.09
N THR A 139 3.48 12.69 2.15
CA THR A 139 3.95 13.98 2.67
C THR A 139 4.61 13.76 4.02
N PHE A 140 5.88 14.16 4.17
CA PHE A 140 6.56 14.13 5.46
C PHE A 140 5.81 14.98 6.51
N GLY A 141 5.57 14.41 7.68
CA GLY A 141 4.97 15.08 8.83
C GLY A 141 6.04 15.67 9.76
N THR A 142 6.15 15.11 10.96
CA THR A 142 7.06 15.63 12.00
C THR A 142 7.86 14.50 12.63
N VAL A 143 9.06 14.82 13.11
CA VAL A 143 9.81 13.91 14.00
C VAL A 143 9.09 13.85 15.36
N THR A 144 8.63 12.66 15.73
CA THR A 144 7.83 12.43 16.95
C THR A 144 8.66 11.92 18.11
N ASN A 145 9.77 11.24 17.85
CA ASN A 145 10.66 10.72 18.88
C ASN A 145 12.12 10.72 18.41
N ASN A 146 13.05 11.18 19.24
CA ASN A 146 14.49 11.20 18.93
C ASN A 146 15.33 11.25 20.23
N PRO A 147 15.26 10.23 21.10
CA PRO A 147 15.82 10.30 22.44
C PRO A 147 17.35 10.28 22.45
N ASN A 148 17.98 9.73 21.40
CA ASN A 148 19.43 9.56 21.32
C ASN A 148 20.11 10.58 20.38
N GLY A 149 19.37 11.62 19.96
CA GLY A 149 19.96 12.85 19.43
C GLY A 149 20.49 12.76 18.00
N PHE A 150 19.83 12.03 17.11
CA PHE A 150 20.06 12.23 15.67
C PHE A 150 19.86 13.71 15.33
N VAL A 151 20.70 14.28 14.48
CA VAL A 151 20.47 15.63 13.92
C VAL A 151 19.60 15.48 12.68
N PRO A 152 18.33 15.93 12.68
CA PRO A 152 17.47 15.84 11.51
C PRO A 152 17.86 16.89 10.46
N GLY A 153 17.87 16.49 9.21
CA GLY A 153 18.14 17.34 8.04
C GLY A 153 17.29 16.95 6.83
N GLY A 154 17.70 17.39 5.65
CA GLY A 154 16.94 17.19 4.40
C GLY A 154 15.70 18.08 4.27
N SER A 155 14.95 17.89 3.20
CA SER A 155 13.77 18.69 2.83
C SER A 155 12.80 17.90 1.98
N GLY A 156 11.50 18.20 2.08
CA GLY A 156 10.46 17.46 1.37
C GLY A 156 10.50 15.98 1.73
N ASN A 157 10.45 15.12 0.71
CA ASN A 157 10.39 13.67 0.88
C ASN A 157 11.75 13.01 1.08
N THR A 158 12.86 13.75 0.95
CA THR A 158 14.19 13.25 1.31
C THR A 158 14.60 13.86 2.65
N ARG A 159 14.62 13.04 3.69
CA ARG A 159 15.00 13.41 5.06
C ARG A 159 16.33 12.77 5.40
N THR A 160 17.14 13.44 6.21
CA THR A 160 18.37 12.84 6.75
C THR A 160 18.35 12.82 8.26
N PHE A 161 18.95 11.79 8.86
CA PHE A 161 19.16 11.71 10.30
C PHE A 161 20.63 11.34 10.55
N THR A 162 21.39 12.28 11.09
CA THR A 162 22.84 12.11 11.29
C THR A 162 23.15 11.80 12.75
N LEU A 163 23.85 10.69 13.00
CA LEU A 163 24.48 10.37 14.27
C LEU A 163 25.97 10.69 14.16
N ALA A 164 26.48 11.54 15.05
CA ALA A 164 27.87 12.00 14.99
C ALA A 164 28.87 10.85 15.22
N SER A 165 30.09 11.01 14.70
CA SER A 165 31.23 10.17 15.04
C SER A 165 31.48 10.10 16.56
N GLY A 166 32.03 8.99 17.02
CA GLY A 166 32.26 8.72 18.44
C GLY A 166 31.00 8.26 19.20
N ALA A 167 29.90 7.98 18.51
CA ALA A 167 28.69 7.44 19.13
C ALA A 167 28.99 6.09 19.78
N ALA A 168 28.70 5.96 21.07
CA ALA A 168 28.99 4.76 21.85
C ALA A 168 28.15 3.56 21.39
N THR A 169 28.59 2.36 21.76
CA THR A 169 27.82 1.13 21.55
C THR A 169 26.44 1.23 22.20
N GLY A 170 25.40 0.85 21.47
CA GLY A 170 24.02 0.97 21.95
C GLY A 170 23.01 1.05 20.81
N THR A 171 21.75 1.28 21.18
CA THR A 171 20.63 1.46 20.25
C THR A 171 20.22 2.92 20.17
N TYR A 172 20.05 3.40 18.95
CA TYR A 172 19.64 4.76 18.61
C TYR A 172 18.35 4.68 17.80
N VAL A 173 17.35 5.46 18.18
CA VAL A 173 16.04 5.42 17.53
C VAL A 173 15.62 6.83 17.11
N VAL A 174 15.01 6.95 15.93
CA VAL A 174 14.23 8.12 15.53
C VAL A 174 12.91 7.68 14.93
N SER A 175 11.82 8.32 15.33
CA SER A 175 10.48 8.11 14.77
C SER A 175 9.92 9.40 14.22
N TYR A 176 9.16 9.30 13.13
CA TYR A 176 8.50 10.43 12.47
C TYR A 176 7.24 9.97 11.75
N THR A 177 6.37 10.92 11.39
CA THR A 177 5.14 10.64 10.66
C THR A 177 5.24 11.00 9.17
N ALA A 178 4.42 10.37 8.35
CA ALA A 178 4.07 10.82 7.02
C ALA A 178 2.57 10.61 6.77
N THR A 179 1.99 11.41 5.87
CA THR A 179 0.57 11.30 5.50
C THR A 179 0.46 10.81 4.06
N VAL A 180 -0.45 9.87 3.81
CA VAL A 180 -0.81 9.42 2.45
C VAL A 180 -1.57 10.53 1.75
N ASN A 181 -1.09 10.97 0.59
CA ASN A 181 -1.67 12.08 -0.15
C ASN A 181 -3.08 11.72 -0.68
N LEU A 182 -3.96 12.71 -0.80
CA LEU A 182 -5.36 12.51 -1.20
C LEU A 182 -5.55 11.89 -2.61
N GLY A 183 -4.55 12.02 -3.49
CA GLY A 183 -4.56 11.45 -4.84
C GLY A 183 -3.69 10.20 -5.00
N ALA A 184 -3.21 9.61 -3.89
CA ALA A 184 -2.38 8.42 -3.95
C ALA A 184 -3.16 7.23 -4.52
N THR A 185 -2.53 6.46 -5.39
CA THR A 185 -3.06 5.20 -5.94
C THR A 185 -1.95 4.14 -5.94
N GLY A 186 -2.30 2.87 -6.14
CA GLY A 186 -1.29 1.81 -6.20
C GLY A 186 -0.66 1.50 -4.85
N THR A 187 0.61 1.84 -4.66
CA THR A 187 1.37 1.55 -3.44
C THR A 187 2.18 2.78 -3.05
N VAL A 188 2.26 3.07 -1.75
CA VAL A 188 3.17 4.09 -1.22
C VAL A 188 4.31 3.43 -0.44
N GLY A 189 5.53 3.92 -0.66
CA GLY A 189 6.75 3.36 -0.12
C GLY A 189 7.63 4.38 0.60
N ASN A 190 8.55 3.85 1.40
CA ASN A 190 9.59 4.63 2.06
C ASN A 190 10.86 3.79 2.22
N ASN A 191 12.01 4.34 1.82
CA ASN A 191 13.29 3.67 1.82
C ASN A 191 14.36 4.44 2.60
N VAL A 192 15.09 3.77 3.50
CA VAL A 192 16.26 4.33 4.20
C VAL A 192 17.56 3.73 3.68
N VAL A 193 18.55 4.58 3.41
CA VAL A 193 19.91 4.18 3.02
C VAL A 193 20.90 4.72 4.07
N PRO A 194 21.53 3.84 4.87
CA PRO A 194 22.57 4.24 5.81
C PRO A 194 23.94 4.34 5.14
N THR A 195 24.77 5.26 5.59
CA THR A 195 26.17 5.43 5.12
C THR A 195 27.07 5.89 6.28
N GLY A 196 28.38 5.65 6.17
CA GLY A 196 29.39 6.16 7.11
C GLY A 196 29.59 5.28 8.35
N GLY A 197 29.89 5.88 9.50
CA GLY A 197 30.00 5.15 10.77
C GLY A 197 31.29 4.37 11.04
N GLY A 198 32.01 3.98 9.99
CA GLY A 198 33.31 3.29 10.07
C GLY A 198 33.50 2.30 8.92
N ASP A 199 34.36 1.31 9.14
CA ASP A 199 34.58 0.18 8.24
C ASP A 199 34.39 -1.11 9.07
N PRO A 200 33.44 -2.01 8.72
CA PRO A 200 32.61 -2.00 7.50
C PRO A 200 31.52 -0.92 7.49
N ASP A 201 31.03 -0.63 6.28
CA ASP A 201 29.85 0.22 6.07
C ASP A 201 28.61 -0.34 6.79
N PRO A 202 27.62 0.50 7.12
CA PRO A 202 26.43 0.06 7.84
C PRO A 202 25.62 -0.94 7.02
N GLU A 203 25.23 -2.04 7.64
CA GLU A 203 24.32 -3.00 7.04
C GLU A 203 22.87 -2.63 7.35
N CYS A 204 21.98 -2.88 6.41
CA CYS A 204 20.56 -2.61 6.59
C CYS A 204 19.74 -3.86 6.30
N THR A 205 18.99 -4.33 7.31
CA THR A 205 18.25 -5.59 7.25
C THR A 205 16.83 -5.40 6.71
N THR A 206 16.15 -4.35 7.16
CA THR A 206 14.86 -3.91 6.64
C THR A 206 14.92 -2.42 6.37
N CYS A 207 14.97 -2.04 5.09
CA CYS A 207 15.22 -0.64 4.70
C CYS A 207 14.01 -0.01 4.02
N MET A 208 13.11 -0.85 3.51
CA MET A 208 11.95 -0.46 2.75
C MET A 208 10.68 -0.84 3.50
N THR A 209 9.69 0.02 3.39
CA THR A 209 8.32 -0.25 3.79
C THR A 209 7.43 0.13 2.63
N GLU A 210 6.39 -0.66 2.38
CA GLU A 210 5.40 -0.43 1.33
C GLU A 210 4.00 -0.65 1.91
N HIS A 211 3.03 0.13 1.46
CA HIS A 211 1.63 0.04 1.87
C HIS A 211 0.75 0.10 0.62
N PRO A 212 0.01 -0.97 0.29
CA PRO A 212 -0.86 -0.98 -0.88
C PRO A 212 -2.16 -0.21 -0.61
N LEU A 213 -2.67 0.48 -1.62
CA LEU A 213 -3.93 1.22 -1.56
C LEU A 213 -5.02 0.43 -2.28
N PRO A 214 -6.13 0.07 -1.61
CA PRO A 214 -7.27 -0.54 -2.28
C PRO A 214 -7.94 0.46 -3.23
N SER A 215 -8.46 -0.03 -4.35
CA SER A 215 -9.12 0.80 -5.36
C SER A 215 -10.21 0.00 -6.06
N ILE A 216 -11.34 0.64 -6.34
CA ILE A 216 -12.46 0.06 -7.06
C ILE A 216 -12.88 1.05 -8.14
N GLY A 217 -13.27 0.55 -9.31
CA GLY A 217 -13.79 1.35 -10.41
C GLY A 217 -15.14 0.81 -10.89
N LEU A 218 -16.10 1.69 -11.17
CA LEU A 218 -17.42 1.38 -11.68
C LEU A 218 -17.73 2.18 -12.95
N ALA A 219 -18.10 1.49 -14.02
CA ALA A 219 -18.68 2.10 -15.21
C ALA A 219 -20.14 1.66 -15.36
N LYS A 220 -20.96 2.54 -15.91
CA LYS A 220 -22.37 2.26 -16.21
C LYS A 220 -22.71 2.79 -17.60
N GLN A 221 -23.35 1.94 -18.40
CA GLN A 221 -23.72 2.29 -19.76
C GLN A 221 -25.12 1.79 -20.10
N VAL A 222 -25.88 2.62 -20.83
CA VAL A 222 -27.09 2.18 -21.53
C VAL A 222 -26.67 1.36 -22.75
N THR A 223 -27.00 0.07 -22.76
CA THR A 223 -26.65 -0.83 -23.86
C THR A 223 -27.78 -1.03 -24.86
N SER A 224 -29.02 -0.85 -24.43
CA SER A 224 -30.20 -0.92 -25.29
C SER A 224 -31.32 -0.02 -24.77
N THR A 225 -32.11 0.51 -25.71
CA THR A 225 -33.38 1.17 -25.41
C THR A 225 -34.42 0.75 -26.44
N ASP A 226 -35.63 0.47 -26.01
CA ASP A 226 -36.76 0.18 -26.90
C ASP A 226 -38.04 0.85 -26.40
N TYR A 227 -38.93 1.23 -27.31
CA TYR A 227 -40.21 1.84 -26.97
C TYR A 227 -41.37 1.11 -27.63
N ASP A 228 -42.20 0.49 -26.81
CA ASP A 228 -43.46 -0.09 -27.27
C ASP A 228 -44.57 0.96 -27.22
N ALA A 229 -44.92 1.50 -28.39
CA ALA A 229 -45.99 2.49 -28.53
C ALA A 229 -47.40 1.95 -28.23
N LEU A 230 -47.61 0.63 -28.28
CA LEU A 230 -48.92 0.02 -27.98
C LEU A 230 -49.18 -0.01 -26.48
N THR A 231 -48.16 -0.35 -25.69
CA THR A 231 -48.25 -0.41 -24.23
C THR A 231 -47.79 0.88 -23.54
N GLN A 232 -47.18 1.80 -24.29
CA GLN A 232 -46.51 3.01 -23.77
C GLN A 232 -45.42 2.67 -22.74
N THR A 233 -44.70 1.57 -23.00
CA THR A 233 -43.61 1.08 -22.14
C THR A 233 -42.28 1.36 -22.80
N PHE A 234 -41.34 1.95 -22.03
CA PHE A 234 -39.97 2.15 -22.45
C PHE A 234 -39.06 1.17 -21.72
N TYR A 235 -38.27 0.41 -22.48
CA TYR A 235 -37.33 -0.57 -21.97
C TYR A 235 -35.92 0.00 -22.01
N VAL A 236 -35.14 -0.22 -20.96
CA VAL A 236 -33.73 0.19 -20.88
C VAL A 236 -32.91 -0.97 -20.33
N ASP A 237 -31.84 -1.32 -21.06
CA ASP A 237 -30.82 -2.22 -20.56
C ASP A 237 -29.61 -1.40 -20.11
N TYR A 238 -29.16 -1.63 -18.89
CA TYR A 238 -27.90 -1.09 -18.37
C TYR A 238 -26.89 -2.21 -18.17
N THR A 239 -25.63 -1.93 -18.53
CA THR A 239 -24.49 -2.76 -18.19
C THR A 239 -23.58 -2.00 -17.22
N PHE A 240 -23.10 -2.71 -16.21
CA PHE A 240 -22.16 -2.24 -15.22
C PHE A 240 -20.86 -3.03 -15.37
N LEU A 241 -19.73 -2.32 -15.36
CA LEU A 241 -18.40 -2.92 -15.30
C LEU A 241 -17.77 -2.51 -13.97
N VAL A 242 -17.47 -3.49 -13.12
CA VAL A 242 -16.67 -3.28 -11.90
C VAL A 242 -15.25 -3.75 -12.14
N THR A 243 -14.28 -2.95 -11.71
CA THR A 243 -12.85 -3.27 -11.79
C THR A 243 -12.16 -3.07 -10.45
N ASN A 244 -11.14 -3.87 -10.16
CA ASN A 244 -10.19 -3.65 -9.09
C ASN A 244 -8.83 -3.30 -9.72
N PRO A 245 -8.53 -2.02 -9.99
CA PRO A 245 -7.25 -1.62 -10.54
C PRO A 245 -6.12 -1.62 -9.48
N GLY A 246 -6.45 -1.81 -8.20
CA GLY A 246 -5.50 -1.75 -7.09
C GLY A 246 -4.73 -3.06 -6.83
N PRO A 247 -3.63 -2.98 -6.06
CA PRO A 247 -2.85 -4.15 -5.64
C PRO A 247 -3.50 -4.98 -4.51
N VAL A 248 -4.64 -4.55 -3.95
CA VAL A 248 -5.32 -5.21 -2.83
C VAL A 248 -6.55 -5.97 -3.33
N ASP A 249 -6.69 -7.25 -2.98
CA ASP A 249 -7.92 -8.00 -3.23
C ASP A 249 -9.10 -7.38 -2.47
N LEU A 250 -10.24 -7.27 -3.15
CA LEU A 250 -11.47 -6.72 -2.58
C LEU A 250 -12.43 -7.84 -2.16
N THR A 251 -13.08 -7.68 -1.02
CA THR A 251 -14.16 -8.55 -0.53
C THR A 251 -15.44 -7.75 -0.29
N ASP A 252 -16.55 -8.45 -0.03
CA ASP A 252 -17.83 -7.85 0.31
C ASP A 252 -18.33 -6.87 -0.77
N LEU A 253 -18.10 -7.19 -2.04
CA LEU A 253 -18.45 -6.34 -3.17
C LEU A 253 -19.97 -6.13 -3.24
N GLN A 254 -20.38 -4.87 -3.32
CA GLN A 254 -21.76 -4.43 -3.49
C GLN A 254 -21.83 -3.35 -4.58
N ILE A 255 -22.93 -3.35 -5.34
CA ILE A 255 -23.28 -2.25 -6.24
C ILE A 255 -24.65 -1.74 -5.82
N LEU A 256 -24.78 -0.43 -5.64
CA LEU A 256 -26.01 0.23 -5.25
C LEU A 256 -26.51 1.08 -6.42
N ASP A 257 -27.77 0.91 -6.80
CA ASP A 257 -28.41 1.67 -7.87
C ASP A 257 -29.84 2.06 -7.45
N ASP A 258 -30.06 3.36 -7.19
CA ASP A 258 -31.35 3.89 -6.78
C ASP A 258 -32.11 4.42 -8.01
N LEU A 259 -32.91 3.53 -8.60
CA LEU A 259 -33.75 3.86 -9.75
C LEU A 259 -34.90 4.80 -9.35
N ARG A 260 -35.35 4.81 -8.09
CA ARG A 260 -36.38 5.75 -7.63
C ARG A 260 -35.85 7.18 -7.55
N ALA A 261 -34.59 7.37 -7.19
CA ALA A 261 -33.92 8.66 -7.29
C ALA A 261 -33.81 9.14 -8.75
N THR A 262 -33.54 8.22 -9.67
CA THR A 262 -33.47 8.51 -11.12
C THR A 262 -34.85 8.80 -11.72
N TYR A 263 -35.87 8.00 -11.38
CA TYR A 263 -37.24 8.07 -11.88
C TYR A 263 -38.23 8.37 -10.74
N PRO A 264 -38.28 9.62 -10.26
CA PRO A 264 -39.14 9.99 -9.15
C PRO A 264 -40.64 9.85 -9.51
N ALA A 265 -41.47 9.66 -8.49
CA ALA A 265 -42.92 9.63 -8.65
C ALA A 265 -43.41 10.89 -9.40
N PRO A 266 -44.38 10.77 -10.32
CA PRO A 266 -45.28 9.62 -10.53
C PRO A 266 -44.80 8.58 -11.56
N ILE A 267 -43.52 8.60 -11.98
CA ILE A 267 -43.01 7.63 -12.96
C ILE A 267 -43.00 6.23 -12.33
N ALA A 268 -43.66 5.28 -12.98
CA ALA A 268 -43.66 3.87 -12.58
C ALA A 268 -42.63 3.10 -13.41
N PHE A 269 -41.82 2.29 -12.73
CA PHE A 269 -40.85 1.40 -13.35
C PHE A 269 -40.87 0.03 -12.68
N ASN A 270 -40.36 -0.99 -13.36
CA ASN A 270 -40.06 -2.30 -12.79
C ASN A 270 -38.65 -2.73 -13.21
N VAL A 271 -37.97 -3.45 -12.33
CA VAL A 271 -36.78 -4.23 -12.69
C VAL A 271 -37.26 -5.56 -13.26
N ASP A 272 -37.15 -5.72 -14.58
CA ASP A 272 -37.61 -6.93 -15.28
C ASP A 272 -36.60 -8.08 -15.10
N GLN A 273 -35.31 -7.73 -15.08
CA GLN A 273 -34.22 -8.69 -14.92
C GLN A 273 -32.99 -8.03 -14.27
N ILE A 274 -32.30 -8.81 -13.44
CA ILE A 274 -30.91 -8.59 -13.03
C ILE A 274 -30.11 -9.87 -13.28
N SER A 275 -28.93 -9.76 -13.88
CA SER A 275 -28.11 -10.93 -14.18
C SER A 275 -26.62 -10.63 -14.25
N SER A 276 -25.79 -11.58 -13.81
CA SER A 276 -24.35 -11.56 -13.96
C SER A 276 -23.84 -12.99 -14.14
N MET A 277 -22.75 -13.14 -14.90
CA MET A 277 -21.97 -14.39 -14.94
C MET A 277 -20.83 -14.40 -13.93
N ASP A 278 -20.46 -13.22 -13.42
CA ASP A 278 -19.27 -13.01 -12.59
C ASP A 278 -19.62 -12.87 -11.10
N PHE A 279 -20.83 -12.38 -10.79
CA PHE A 279 -21.25 -12.00 -9.44
C PHE A 279 -22.58 -12.65 -9.01
N ALA A 280 -22.73 -12.86 -7.71
CA ALA A 280 -23.98 -13.32 -7.10
C ALA A 280 -24.98 -12.15 -6.97
N VAL A 281 -25.88 -12.04 -7.94
CA VAL A 281 -26.91 -10.99 -7.97
C VAL A 281 -27.93 -11.15 -6.83
N ASN A 282 -28.47 -10.03 -6.35
CA ASN A 282 -29.58 -9.99 -5.41
C ASN A 282 -30.92 -10.09 -6.18
N PRO A 283 -31.67 -11.21 -6.07
CA PRO A 283 -32.95 -11.34 -6.76
C PRO A 283 -34.06 -10.43 -6.21
N ALA A 284 -33.84 -9.80 -5.04
CA ALA A 284 -34.79 -8.87 -4.43
C ALA A 284 -34.56 -7.41 -4.85
N TYR A 285 -33.49 -7.11 -5.60
CA TYR A 285 -33.22 -5.77 -6.12
C TYR A 285 -34.42 -5.24 -6.92
N ASP A 286 -35.00 -4.14 -6.43
CA ASP A 286 -36.14 -3.48 -7.06
C ASP A 286 -35.83 -2.03 -7.46
N GLY A 287 -34.64 -1.52 -7.11
CA GLY A 287 -34.20 -0.15 -7.42
C GLY A 287 -34.97 0.93 -6.68
N GLU A 288 -35.73 0.59 -5.63
CA GLU A 288 -36.46 1.54 -4.78
C GLU A 288 -36.32 1.20 -3.30
N SER A 289 -36.86 0.05 -2.87
CA SER A 289 -36.85 -0.38 -1.48
C SER A 289 -35.63 -1.24 -1.15
N ASP A 290 -35.14 -1.98 -2.14
CA ASP A 290 -33.88 -2.69 -2.14
C ASP A 290 -33.03 -2.21 -3.33
N ILE A 291 -32.04 -1.38 -3.02
CA ILE A 291 -31.10 -0.82 -4.00
C ILE A 291 -29.82 -1.64 -4.12
N ASN A 292 -29.65 -2.71 -3.34
CA ASN A 292 -28.47 -3.56 -3.40
C ASN A 292 -28.60 -4.52 -4.58
N MET A 293 -27.71 -4.40 -5.55
CA MET A 293 -27.76 -5.22 -6.77
C MET A 293 -27.12 -6.60 -6.58
N LEU A 294 -26.22 -6.75 -5.61
CA LEU A 294 -25.49 -8.00 -5.32
C LEU A 294 -25.81 -8.53 -3.92
N MET A 295 -25.50 -9.79 -3.67
CA MET A 295 -25.64 -10.41 -2.35
C MET A 295 -24.63 -9.88 -1.31
N GLY A 296 -23.61 -9.11 -1.73
CA GLY A 296 -22.60 -8.53 -0.84
C GLY A 296 -21.53 -9.53 -0.39
N THR A 297 -21.39 -10.66 -1.07
CA THR A 297 -20.45 -11.74 -0.71
C THR A 297 -19.35 -11.95 -1.75
N ASP A 298 -19.44 -11.26 -2.89
CA ASP A 298 -18.49 -11.41 -3.99
C ASP A 298 -17.14 -10.78 -3.64
N SER A 299 -16.10 -11.28 -4.29
CA SER A 299 -14.72 -10.78 -4.15
C SER A 299 -14.15 -10.46 -5.53
N LEU A 300 -13.25 -9.49 -5.58
CA LEU A 300 -12.56 -9.09 -6.80
C LEU A 300 -11.06 -9.05 -6.54
N VAL A 301 -10.34 -10.02 -7.08
CA VAL A 301 -8.88 -10.09 -6.97
C VAL A 301 -8.21 -8.86 -7.58
N SER A 302 -6.99 -8.56 -7.16
CA SER A 302 -6.15 -7.52 -7.74
C SER A 302 -6.08 -7.63 -9.27
N GLY A 303 -6.35 -6.53 -9.97
CA GLY A 303 -6.45 -6.47 -11.43
C GLY A 303 -7.70 -7.13 -12.04
N GLY A 304 -8.60 -7.66 -11.21
CA GLY A 304 -9.82 -8.34 -11.64
C GLY A 304 -10.92 -7.39 -12.13
N SER A 305 -11.85 -7.94 -12.88
CA SER A 305 -13.08 -7.24 -13.30
C SER A 305 -14.25 -8.21 -13.44
N GLY A 306 -15.46 -7.65 -13.47
CA GLY A 306 -16.67 -8.42 -13.72
C GLY A 306 -17.83 -7.51 -14.14
N THR A 307 -18.85 -8.13 -14.70
CA THR A 307 -19.99 -7.44 -15.33
C THR A 307 -21.32 -7.81 -14.71
N LEU A 308 -22.23 -6.84 -14.67
CA LEU A 308 -23.61 -7.00 -14.24
C LEU A 308 -24.52 -6.33 -15.28
N THR A 309 -25.69 -6.89 -15.53
CA THR A 309 -26.72 -6.25 -16.36
C THR A 309 -28.05 -6.18 -15.63
N ILE A 310 -28.81 -5.11 -15.91
CA ILE A 310 -30.23 -5.02 -15.56
C ILE A 310 -31.04 -4.62 -16.79
N SER A 311 -32.27 -5.12 -16.85
CA SER A 311 -33.31 -4.69 -17.79
C SER A 311 -34.46 -4.10 -16.98
N ILE A 312 -34.89 -2.90 -17.34
CA ILE A 312 -36.00 -2.21 -16.67
C ILE A 312 -37.08 -1.79 -17.66
N SER A 313 -38.32 -1.81 -17.20
CA SER A 313 -39.49 -1.30 -17.94
C SER A 313 -40.03 -0.06 -17.24
N ILE A 314 -40.35 0.98 -18.02
CA ILE A 314 -40.83 2.27 -17.53
C ILE A 314 -42.15 2.61 -18.22
N ALA A 315 -43.20 2.82 -17.42
CA ALA A 315 -44.49 3.23 -17.94
C ALA A 315 -44.48 4.75 -18.24
N LEU A 316 -44.66 5.10 -19.50
CA LEU A 316 -44.67 6.49 -19.94
C LEU A 316 -46.10 7.00 -20.15
N THR A 317 -46.30 8.28 -19.90
CA THR A 317 -47.56 9.00 -20.15
C THR A 317 -47.28 10.28 -20.91
N ALA A 318 -48.29 10.88 -21.55
CA ALA A 318 -48.10 12.17 -22.23
C ALA A 318 -47.60 13.31 -21.31
N ALA A 319 -47.69 13.13 -19.98
CA ALA A 319 -47.15 14.05 -18.99
C ALA A 319 -45.72 13.72 -18.54
N THR A 320 -45.19 12.54 -18.89
CA THR A 320 -43.83 12.12 -18.52
C THR A 320 -42.82 13.01 -19.26
N PRO A 321 -41.95 13.76 -18.56
CA PRO A 321 -40.92 14.56 -19.20
C PRO A 321 -39.98 13.69 -20.03
N ALA A 322 -39.45 14.23 -21.13
CA ALA A 322 -38.53 13.49 -21.99
C ALA A 322 -37.17 13.19 -21.32
N GLY A 323 -36.79 13.93 -20.27
CA GLY A 323 -35.50 13.80 -19.61
C GLY A 323 -34.53 14.95 -19.96
N PRO A 324 -33.20 14.76 -19.78
CA PRO A 324 -32.55 13.48 -19.46
C PRO A 324 -32.83 13.02 -18.03
N TYR A 325 -32.86 11.71 -17.84
CA TYR A 325 -32.86 11.04 -16.55
C TYR A 325 -31.46 10.51 -16.30
N ASN A 326 -30.76 11.15 -15.36
CA ASN A 326 -29.36 10.90 -15.06
C ASN A 326 -29.27 9.81 -13.99
N ASN A 327 -28.85 8.62 -14.40
CA ASN A 327 -28.75 7.46 -13.53
C ASN A 327 -27.30 7.26 -13.07
N THR A 328 -27.11 7.02 -11.77
CA THR A 328 -25.79 6.81 -11.16
C THR A 328 -25.86 5.60 -10.24
N ALA A 329 -24.81 4.79 -10.23
CA ALA A 329 -24.64 3.70 -9.27
C ALA A 329 -23.37 3.90 -8.45
N ILE A 330 -23.25 3.18 -7.34
CA ILE A 330 -22.07 3.21 -6.45
C ILE A 330 -21.58 1.79 -6.24
N ALA A 331 -20.32 1.51 -6.53
CA ALA A 331 -19.67 0.27 -6.13
C ALA A 331 -19.00 0.46 -4.77
N GLN A 332 -19.08 -0.53 -3.90
CA GLN A 332 -18.44 -0.54 -2.59
C GLN A 332 -17.82 -1.91 -2.34
N ALA A 333 -16.66 -1.93 -1.70
CA ALA A 333 -16.01 -3.16 -1.26
C ALA A 333 -15.07 -2.90 -0.07
N ASN A 334 -14.53 -3.97 0.49
CA ASN A 334 -13.51 -3.95 1.54
C ASN A 334 -12.16 -4.40 0.98
N GLY A 335 -11.13 -3.56 1.13
CA GLY A 335 -9.74 -3.88 0.82
C GLY A 335 -8.91 -4.00 2.10
N GLY A 336 -8.81 -5.22 2.63
CA GLY A 336 -7.98 -5.55 3.80
C GLY A 336 -8.29 -4.74 5.07
N GLY A 337 -9.57 -4.53 5.34
CA GLY A 337 -10.08 -3.82 6.52
C GLY A 337 -10.59 -2.41 6.21
N THR A 338 -10.29 -1.88 5.02
CA THR A 338 -10.67 -0.52 4.64
C THR A 338 -11.75 -0.53 3.56
N SER A 339 -12.81 0.25 3.77
CA SER A 339 -13.87 0.41 2.78
C SER A 339 -13.39 1.30 1.63
N VAL A 340 -13.64 0.86 0.41
CA VAL A 340 -13.46 1.65 -0.82
C VAL A 340 -14.78 1.76 -1.55
N SER A 341 -14.97 2.87 -2.25
CA SER A 341 -16.16 3.12 -3.04
C SER A 341 -15.83 3.88 -4.29
N ASP A 342 -16.62 3.66 -5.34
CA ASP A 342 -16.55 4.43 -6.57
C ASP A 342 -17.95 4.73 -7.10
N VAL A 343 -18.11 5.92 -7.66
CA VAL A 343 -19.36 6.36 -8.29
C VAL A 343 -19.26 6.08 -9.77
N SER A 344 -20.30 5.49 -10.35
CA SER A 344 -20.26 5.06 -11.75
C SER A 344 -19.94 6.21 -12.71
N GLN A 345 -19.03 5.95 -13.64
CA GLN A 345 -18.79 6.80 -14.80
C GLN A 345 -19.63 6.33 -16.00
N ASP A 346 -20.20 7.28 -16.76
CA ASP A 346 -20.91 7.00 -18.01
C ASP A 346 -20.01 6.35 -19.06
N GLY A 347 -20.52 5.27 -19.66
CA GLY A 347 -19.85 4.49 -20.68
C GLY A 347 -19.29 3.17 -20.15
N ALA A 348 -18.42 2.56 -20.96
CA ALA A 348 -17.91 1.21 -20.71
C ALA A 348 -16.60 1.18 -19.90
N ASN A 349 -16.00 2.32 -19.58
CA ASN A 349 -14.71 2.41 -18.91
C ASN A 349 -14.84 3.23 -17.61
N PRO A 350 -14.52 2.66 -16.43
CA PRO A 350 -14.58 3.37 -15.16
C PRO A 350 -13.50 4.46 -15.03
N ASP A 351 -12.42 4.38 -15.82
CA ASP A 351 -11.32 5.36 -15.80
C ASP A 351 -10.92 5.76 -17.24
N PRO A 352 -11.69 6.66 -17.88
CA PRO A 352 -11.42 7.10 -19.25
C PRO A 352 -10.09 7.83 -19.45
N ASP A 353 -9.55 8.51 -18.45
CA ASP A 353 -8.32 9.31 -18.57
C ASP A 353 -7.06 8.62 -18.02
N GLY A 354 -7.21 7.49 -17.31
CA GLY A 354 -6.12 6.67 -16.77
C GLY A 354 -5.51 7.21 -15.47
N SER A 355 -6.17 8.15 -14.78
CA SER A 355 -5.70 8.73 -13.52
C SER A 355 -6.20 7.98 -12.27
N GLY A 356 -6.99 6.93 -12.46
CA GLY A 356 -7.68 6.18 -11.43
C GLY A 356 -9.20 6.46 -11.43
N PRO A 357 -10.02 5.55 -10.91
CA PRO A 357 -11.48 5.66 -11.03
C PRO A 357 -12.12 6.79 -10.19
N GLY A 358 -11.57 7.13 -9.03
CA GLY A 358 -12.22 7.98 -8.02
C GLY A 358 -12.44 9.47 -8.35
N ASN A 359 -12.17 9.91 -9.58
CA ASN A 359 -12.40 11.27 -10.07
C ASN A 359 -13.35 11.33 -11.29
N HIS A 360 -13.91 10.20 -11.72
CA HIS A 360 -14.88 10.10 -12.80
C HIS A 360 -16.25 9.72 -12.22
N SER A 361 -17.27 10.54 -12.48
CA SER A 361 -18.60 10.31 -11.89
C SER A 361 -19.72 10.90 -12.76
N ASP A 362 -19.51 10.95 -14.08
CA ASP A 362 -20.56 11.43 -14.98
C ASP A 362 -21.74 10.45 -14.94
N PRO A 363 -22.97 10.93 -14.70
CA PRO A 363 -24.14 10.07 -14.68
C PRO A 363 -24.47 9.54 -16.08
N THR A 364 -25.04 8.34 -16.16
CA THR A 364 -25.49 7.69 -17.40
C THR A 364 -26.88 8.22 -17.79
N PRO A 365 -27.02 9.05 -18.84
CA PRO A 365 -28.29 9.69 -19.16
C PRO A 365 -29.19 8.82 -20.04
N VAL A 366 -30.49 8.81 -19.76
CA VAL A 366 -31.53 8.28 -20.66
C VAL A 366 -32.52 9.38 -21.04
N THR A 367 -32.93 9.42 -22.31
CA THR A 367 -33.99 10.32 -22.80
C THR A 367 -35.10 9.49 -23.40
N PHE A 368 -36.34 9.79 -23.01
CA PHE A 368 -37.53 9.11 -23.52
C PHE A 368 -37.98 9.73 -24.85
N PRO A 369 -38.56 8.91 -25.75
CA PRO A 369 -39.14 9.42 -26.99
C PRO A 369 -40.37 10.29 -26.69
N PRO A 370 -40.68 11.27 -27.56
CA PRO A 370 -41.91 12.05 -27.43
C PRO A 370 -43.13 11.13 -27.62
N ILE A 371 -44.03 11.12 -26.62
CA ILE A 371 -45.27 10.35 -26.72
C ILE A 371 -46.30 11.12 -27.53
N THR A 372 -46.54 10.68 -28.76
CA THR A 372 -47.65 11.18 -29.55
C THR A 372 -48.95 10.50 -29.10
N VAL A 373 -49.83 11.26 -28.44
CA VAL A 373 -51.22 10.84 -28.28
C VAL A 373 -51.86 10.78 -29.67
N VAL A 374 -52.04 9.57 -30.21
CA VAL A 374 -52.92 9.38 -31.35
C VAL A 374 -54.33 9.64 -30.84
N PRO A 375 -55.03 10.71 -31.26
CA PRO A 375 -56.38 10.96 -30.82
C PRO A 375 -57.21 9.75 -31.22
N THR A 376 -57.72 9.02 -30.23
CA THR A 376 -58.75 8.01 -30.50
C THR A 376 -59.90 8.80 -31.11
N LEU A 377 -60.22 8.53 -32.38
CA LEU A 377 -61.50 8.95 -32.94
C LEU A 377 -62.54 8.39 -31.98
N SER A 378 -63.18 9.26 -31.21
CA SER A 378 -64.29 8.85 -30.36
C SER A 378 -65.28 8.06 -31.22
N ALA A 379 -66.06 7.16 -30.62
CA ALA A 379 -67.12 6.46 -31.37
C ALA A 379 -67.99 7.45 -32.17
N TRP A 380 -68.17 8.67 -31.67
CA TRP A 380 -68.79 9.80 -32.35
C TRP A 380 -68.01 10.32 -33.58
N GLY A 381 -66.68 10.43 -33.49
CA GLY A 381 -65.82 10.77 -34.62
C GLY A 381 -65.87 9.73 -35.74
N MET A 382 -65.91 8.43 -35.42
CA MET A 382 -66.12 7.37 -36.41
C MET A 382 -67.54 7.38 -37.01
N ILE A 383 -68.56 7.65 -36.19
CA ILE A 383 -69.96 7.78 -36.65
C ILE A 383 -70.13 8.99 -37.57
N LEU A 384 -69.50 10.13 -37.27
CA LEU A 384 -69.54 11.33 -38.11
C LEU A 384 -68.78 11.14 -39.43
N PHE A 385 -67.65 10.44 -39.41
CA PHE A 385 -66.88 10.14 -40.62
C PHE A 385 -67.64 9.19 -41.56
N SER A 386 -68.32 8.18 -41.00
CA SER A 386 -69.17 7.26 -41.76
C SER A 386 -70.48 7.90 -42.25
N LEU A 387 -71.11 8.79 -41.47
CA LEU A 387 -72.24 9.63 -41.92
C LEU A 387 -71.85 10.60 -43.04
N GLY A 388 -70.64 11.18 -42.98
CA GLY A 388 -70.09 12.05 -44.02
C GLY A 388 -69.91 11.32 -45.36
N LEU A 389 -69.36 10.10 -45.33
CA LEU A 389 -69.23 9.25 -46.52
C LEU A 389 -70.60 8.82 -47.08
N LEU A 390 -71.58 8.53 -46.22
CA LEU A 390 -72.95 8.18 -46.64
C LEU A 390 -73.67 9.38 -47.28
N ALA A 391 -73.52 10.59 -46.73
CA ALA A 391 -74.08 11.81 -47.30
C ALA A 391 -73.46 12.14 -48.67
N LEU A 392 -72.17 11.90 -48.86
CA LEU A 392 -71.47 12.09 -50.13
C LEU A 392 -71.93 11.07 -51.20
N ALA A 393 -72.20 9.83 -50.81
CA ALA A 393 -72.79 8.79 -51.68
C ALA A 393 -74.25 9.11 -52.09
N ILE A 394 -75.04 9.68 -51.18
CA ILE A 394 -76.41 10.13 -51.48
C ILE A 394 -76.40 11.35 -52.41
N HIS A 395 -75.46 12.28 -52.23
CA HIS A 395 -75.34 13.47 -53.08
C HIS A 395 -74.88 13.12 -54.50
N THR A 396 -73.95 12.17 -54.65
CA THR A 396 -73.51 11.67 -55.97
C THR A 396 -74.60 10.86 -56.69
N ARG A 397 -75.44 10.10 -55.98
CA ARG A 397 -76.61 9.43 -56.58
C ARG A 397 -77.70 10.40 -57.06
N ARG A 398 -77.93 11.53 -56.36
CA ARG A 398 -78.92 12.53 -56.79
C ARG A 398 -78.50 13.32 -58.04
N ARG A 399 -77.21 13.48 -58.31
CA ARG A 399 -76.71 14.15 -59.53
C ARG A 399 -76.80 13.29 -60.79
N ASN A 400 -76.86 11.96 -60.67
CA ASN A 400 -76.86 11.04 -61.80
C ASN A 400 -78.25 10.50 -62.20
N GLN A 401 -79.35 11.09 -61.70
CA GLN A 401 -80.68 10.76 -62.25
C GLN A 401 -80.89 11.52 -63.58
N PRO A 402 -81.14 10.82 -64.71
CA PRO A 402 -81.46 11.47 -65.97
C PRO A 402 -82.83 12.15 -65.89
N LYS A 403 -82.90 13.41 -66.32
CA LYS A 403 -84.17 14.12 -66.51
C LYS A 403 -85.00 13.37 -67.56
N GLN A 404 -86.16 12.85 -67.18
CA GLN A 404 -87.17 12.40 -68.14
C GLN A 404 -87.81 13.61 -68.82
N THR A 405 -87.58 13.72 -70.13
CA THR A 405 -88.52 14.17 -71.16
C THR A 405 -88.08 13.60 -72.49
#